data_AF-A0A933RV49-F1
#
_entry.id   AF-A0A933RV49-F1
#
_cell.length_a   1.000
_cell.length_b   1.000
_cell.length_c   1.000
_cell.angle_alpha   90.00
_cell.angle_beta   90.00
_cell.angle_gamma   90.00
#
_symmetry.space_group_name_H-M   'P 1'
#
loop_
_entity.id
_entity.type
_entity.pdbx_description
1 polymer ?
#
loop_
_entity_poly.entity_id
_entity_poly.type
_entity_poly.pdbx_seq_one_letter_code
_entity_poly.pdbx_strand_id
1 'polypeptide(L)'
;MSTKAELQQQRATAGAAYLAALANLKTAYVNLYALDLALSNRNVSATAVPSFIAHDRLELVNLAQHFRHAEFAPTFETNSWWPEIIASLETRMRNYPNPE
;
A
#
# COMPACT_ATOMS: atom_id res chain seq x y z
N MET A 1 -32.22 -15.40 14.83
CA MET A 1 -32.56 -14.20 14.05
C MET A 1 -31.85 -13.04 14.71
N SER A 2 -30.97 -12.34 13.98
CA SER A 2 -30.34 -11.14 14.53
C SER A 2 -31.30 -9.96 14.50
N THR A 3 -31.36 -9.21 15.60
CA THR A 3 -32.17 -7.99 15.66
C THR A 3 -31.58 -6.90 14.75
N LYS A 4 -32.39 -5.93 14.33
CA LYS A 4 -31.91 -4.79 13.51
C LYS A 4 -30.75 -4.05 14.18
N ALA A 5 -30.79 -3.92 15.52
CA ALA A 5 -29.74 -3.30 16.30
C ALA A 5 -28.42 -4.10 16.26
N GLU A 6 -28.49 -5.44 16.32
CA GLU A 6 -27.31 -6.30 16.18
C GLU A 6 -26.65 -6.15 14.80
N LEU A 7 -27.45 -6.08 13.73
CA LEU A 7 -26.91 -5.87 12.38
C LEU A 7 -26.23 -4.50 12.23
N GLN A 8 -26.79 -3.45 12.84
CA GLN A 8 -26.17 -2.12 12.86
C GLN A 8 -24.84 -2.14 13.62
N GLN A 9 -24.79 -2.81 14.77
CA GLN A 9 -23.57 -2.95 15.56
C GLN A 9 -22.50 -3.74 14.79
N GLN A 10 -22.87 -4.88 14.19
CA GLN A 10 -21.96 -5.68 13.38
C GLN A 10 -21.40 -4.88 12.20
N ARG A 11 -22.24 -4.08 11.54
CA ARG A 11 -21.81 -3.20 10.45
C ARG A 11 -20.79 -2.16 10.90
N ALA A 12 -21.00 -1.52 12.05
CA ALA A 12 -20.05 -0.56 12.61
C ALA A 12 -18.71 -1.23 12.95
N THR A 13 -18.74 -2.42 13.57
CA THR A 13 -17.54 -3.21 13.86
C THR A 13 -16.80 -3.62 12.58
N ALA A 14 -17.52 -4.09 11.56
CA ALA A 14 -16.94 -4.45 10.27
C ALA A 14 -16.32 -3.23 9.57
N GLY A 15 -16.96 -2.06 9.63
CA GLY A 15 -16.43 -0.82 9.08
C GLY A 15 -15.13 -0.36 9.74
N ALA A 16 -15.04 -0.46 11.08
CA ALA A 16 -13.81 -0.16 11.81
C ALA A 16 -12.67 -1.14 11.44
N ALA A 17 -12.99 -2.44 11.34
CA ALA A 17 -12.03 -3.45 10.91
C ALA A 17 -11.54 -3.22 9.47
N TYR A 18 -12.45 -2.79 8.58
CA TYR A 18 -12.13 -2.45 7.19
C TYR A 18 -11.12 -1.30 7.12
N LEU A 19 -11.35 -0.22 7.87
CA LEU A 19 -10.42 0.92 7.96
C LEU A 19 -9.02 0.51 8.46
N ALA A 20 -8.97 -0.32 9.51
CA ALA A 20 -7.70 -0.83 10.03
C ALA A 20 -6.96 -1.69 8.99
N ALA A 21 -7.68 -2.55 8.26
CA ALA A 21 -7.11 -3.36 7.20
C ALA A 21 -6.53 -2.51 6.06
N LEU A 22 -7.22 -1.44 5.67
CA LEU A 22 -6.74 -0.49 4.65
C LEU A 22 -5.47 0.25 5.07
N ALA A 23 -5.35 0.66 6.34
CA ALA A 23 -4.14 1.26 6.87
C ALA A 23 -2.97 0.26 6.86
N ASN A 24 -3.20 -0.98 7.30
CA ASN A 24 -2.19 -2.03 7.28
C ASN A 24 -1.76 -2.39 5.85
N LEU A 25 -2.71 -2.44 4.91
CA LEU A 25 -2.45 -2.66 3.49
C LEU A 25 -1.51 -1.59 2.94
N LYS A 26 -1.78 -0.31 3.21
CA LYS A 26 -0.90 0.79 2.80
C LYS A 26 0.53 0.56 3.27
N THR A 27 0.72 0.33 4.57
CA THR A 27 2.06 0.13 5.15
C THR A 27 2.77 -1.08 4.55
N ALA A 28 2.08 -2.21 4.40
CA ALA A 28 2.65 -3.42 3.80
C ALA A 28 3.04 -3.21 2.33
N TYR A 29 2.16 -2.57 1.56
CA TYR A 29 2.38 -2.28 0.15
C TYR A 29 3.62 -1.40 -0.05
N VAL A 30 3.69 -0.26 0.65
CA VAL A 30 4.81 0.69 0.57
C VAL A 30 6.14 0.01 0.90
N ASN A 31 6.16 -0.81 1.96
CA ASN A 31 7.38 -1.48 2.41
C ASN A 31 7.87 -2.55 1.45
N LEU A 32 6.96 -3.40 0.93
CA LEU A 32 7.34 -4.46 0.00
C LEU A 32 7.79 -3.87 -1.33
N TYR A 33 7.07 -2.86 -1.85
CA TYR A 33 7.45 -2.22 -3.11
C TYR A 33 8.84 -1.61 -3.03
N ALA A 34 9.13 -0.88 -1.95
CA ALA A 34 10.45 -0.30 -1.73
C ALA A 34 11.56 -1.37 -1.62
N LEU A 35 11.27 -2.54 -1.05
CA LEU A 35 12.21 -3.67 -1.00
C LEU A 35 12.47 -4.24 -2.38
N ASP A 36 11.43 -4.48 -3.18
CA ASP A 36 11.59 -5.03 -4.54
C ASP A 36 12.39 -4.08 -5.45
N LEU A 37 12.15 -2.76 -5.32
CA LEU A 37 12.97 -1.75 -6.00
C LEU A 37 14.42 -1.76 -5.52
N ALA A 38 14.66 -1.88 -4.21
CA ALA A 38 16.01 -1.96 -3.66
C ALA A 38 16.74 -3.22 -4.13
N LEU A 39 16.05 -4.37 -4.20
CA LEU A 39 16.60 -5.64 -4.72
C LEU A 39 16.84 -5.58 -6.22
N SER A 40 16.08 -4.76 -6.96
CA SER A 40 16.30 -4.53 -8.39
C SER A 40 17.50 -3.62 -8.67
N ASN A 41 18.08 -2.99 -7.64
CA ASN A 41 19.33 -2.26 -7.77
C ASN A 41 20.47 -3.24 -8.10
N ARG A 42 21.22 -2.93 -9.16
CA ARG A 42 22.33 -3.78 -9.64
C ARG A 42 23.43 -4.02 -8.59
N ASN A 43 23.56 -3.14 -7.60
CA ASN A 43 24.53 -3.27 -6.51
C ASN A 43 24.05 -4.20 -5.38
N VAL A 44 22.78 -4.61 -5.40
CA VAL A 44 22.17 -5.52 -4.41
C VAL A 44 21.93 -6.90 -5.02
N SER A 45 21.38 -6.96 -6.24
CA SER A 45 21.13 -8.20 -6.97
C SER A 45 21.19 -7.98 -8.49
N ALA A 46 21.68 -8.99 -9.23
CA ALA A 46 21.66 -9.00 -10.70
C ALA A 46 20.34 -9.51 -11.29
N THR A 47 19.44 -10.04 -10.45
CA THR A 47 18.14 -10.58 -10.86
C THR A 47 17.04 -9.59 -10.46
N ALA A 48 16.43 -8.95 -11.46
CA ALA A 48 15.26 -8.12 -11.25
C ALA A 48 14.12 -8.98 -10.71
N VAL A 49 13.58 -8.61 -9.54
CA VAL A 49 12.36 -9.23 -9.00
C VAL A 49 11.18 -8.50 -9.64
N PRO A 50 10.24 -9.20 -10.30
CA PRO A 50 9.04 -8.55 -10.83
C PRO A 50 8.31 -7.83 -9.70
N SER A 51 8.12 -6.52 -9.84
CA SER A 51 7.42 -5.71 -8.86
C SER A 51 5.90 -5.89 -8.94
N PHE A 52 5.18 -5.18 -8.07
CA PHE A 52 3.73 -4.99 -8.17
C PHE A 52 3.29 -4.58 -9.60
N ILE A 53 2.07 -5.00 -9.96
CA ILE A 53 1.44 -4.71 -11.26
C ILE A 53 1.24 -3.21 -11.50
N ALA A 54 1.13 -2.41 -10.44
CA ALA A 54 1.04 -0.96 -10.56
C ALA A 54 2.45 -0.36 -10.60
N HIS A 55 2.89 0.09 -11.77
CA HIS A 55 4.24 0.61 -12.03
C HIS A 55 4.32 2.12 -11.93
N ASP A 56 3.17 2.81 -11.89
CA ASP A 56 3.09 4.25 -11.80
C ASP A 56 1.98 4.74 -10.85
N ARG A 57 1.94 6.06 -10.66
CA ARG A 57 0.96 6.73 -9.79
C ARG A 57 -0.48 6.52 -10.26
N LEU A 58 -0.74 6.49 -11.57
CA LEU A 58 -2.08 6.35 -12.12
C LEU A 58 -2.63 4.94 -11.86
N GLU A 59 -1.81 3.91 -12.05
CA GLU A 59 -2.17 2.53 -11.76
C GLU A 59 -2.42 2.31 -10.26
N LEU A 60 -1.62 2.95 -9.39
CA LEU A 60 -1.86 2.97 -7.95
C LEU A 60 -3.19 3.64 -7.58
N VAL A 61 -3.54 4.74 -8.24
CA VAL A 61 -4.83 5.41 -8.05
C VAL A 61 -5.99 4.53 -8.54
N ASN A 62 -5.83 3.82 -9.65
CA ASN A 62 -6.85 2.89 -10.16
C ASN A 62 -7.06 1.71 -9.22
N LEU A 63 -5.99 1.12 -8.69
CA LEU A 63 -6.06 0.07 -7.67
C LEU A 63 -6.79 0.59 -6.41
N ALA A 64 -6.49 1.82 -6.00
CA ALA A 64 -7.10 2.48 -4.85
C ALA A 64 -8.63 2.58 -4.93
N GLN A 65 -9.17 2.82 -6.13
CA GLN A 65 -10.62 2.98 -6.31
C GLN A 65 -11.41 1.74 -5.90
N HIS A 66 -10.82 0.55 -6.00
CA HIS A 66 -11.46 -0.71 -5.63
C HIS A 66 -11.62 -0.89 -4.12
N PHE A 67 -10.91 -0.09 -3.31
CA PHE A 67 -10.97 -0.09 -1.85
C PHE A 67 -11.85 1.02 -1.27
N ARG A 68 -12.62 1.72 -2.11
CA ARG A 68 -13.54 2.75 -1.64
C ARG A 68 -14.80 2.12 -1.08
N HIS A 69 -15.21 2.59 0.09
CA HIS A 69 -16.50 2.28 0.69
C HIS A 69 -17.19 3.58 1.08
N ALA A 70 -18.40 3.84 0.58
CA ALA A 70 -19.07 5.15 0.70
C ALA A 70 -19.13 5.71 2.12
N GLU A 71 -19.27 4.86 3.15
CA GLU A 71 -19.32 5.30 4.55
C GLU A 71 -17.97 5.21 5.29
N PHE A 72 -17.32 4.04 5.28
CA PHE A 72 -16.11 3.81 6.07
C PHE A 72 -14.82 4.28 5.39
N ALA A 73 -14.75 4.32 4.06
CA ALA A 73 -13.58 4.79 3.31
C ALA A 73 -14.03 5.54 2.04
N PRO A 74 -14.75 6.67 2.18
CA PRO A 74 -15.34 7.39 1.04
C PRO A 74 -14.25 7.85 0.06
N THR A 75 -13.09 8.16 0.63
CA THR A 75 -11.83 8.42 -0.03
C THR A 75 -10.81 7.37 0.41
N PHE A 76 -10.03 6.86 -0.54
CA PHE A 76 -8.87 6.04 -0.26
C PHE A 76 -7.68 6.72 -0.93
N GLU A 77 -6.90 7.44 -0.14
CA GLU A 77 -5.86 8.32 -0.65
C GLU A 77 -4.56 7.54 -0.91
N THR A 78 -4.20 7.46 -2.19
CA THR A 78 -2.94 6.86 -2.65
C THR A 78 -1.92 7.86 -3.17
N ASN A 79 -2.26 9.16 -3.17
CA ASN A 79 -1.35 10.22 -3.59
C ASN A 79 -0.02 10.22 -2.81
N SER A 80 -0.07 9.85 -1.53
CA SER A 80 1.10 9.76 -0.65
C SER A 80 1.89 8.46 -0.79
N TRP A 81 1.33 7.42 -1.41
CA TRP A 81 1.97 6.10 -1.45
C TRP A 81 3.24 6.13 -2.28
N TRP A 82 3.22 6.78 -3.44
CA TRP A 82 4.40 6.88 -4.28
C TRP A 82 5.54 7.66 -3.59
N PRO A 83 5.32 8.88 -3.04
CA PRO A 83 6.32 9.53 -2.20
C PRO A 83 6.85 8.67 -1.05
N GLU A 84 5.98 7.92 -0.36
CA GLU A 84 6.38 7.04 0.75
C GLU A 84 7.21 5.85 0.29
N ILE A 85 6.90 5.26 -0.88
CA ILE A 85 7.71 4.20 -1.50
C ILE A 85 9.12 4.73 -1.78
N ILE A 86 9.24 5.91 -2.39
CA ILE A 86 10.54 6.52 -2.72
C ILE A 86 11.35 6.82 -1.45
N ALA A 87 10.75 7.43 -0.43
CA ALA A 87 11.44 7.70 0.84
C ALA A 87 11.91 6.41 1.55
N SER A 88 11.08 5.36 1.48
CA SER A 88 11.36 4.03 2.02
C SER A 88 12.51 3.34 1.24
N LEU A 89 12.54 3.50 -0.09
CA LEU A 89 13.62 3.04 -0.96
C LEU A 89 14.94 3.76 -0.65
N GLU A 90 14.94 5.10 -0.63
CA GLU A 90 16.12 5.92 -0.34
C GLU A 90 16.76 5.54 1.00
N THR A 91 15.93 5.28 2.02
CA THR A 91 16.41 4.82 3.32
C THR A 91 17.15 3.49 3.24
N ARG A 92 16.68 2.55 2.41
CA ARG A 92 17.33 1.23 2.21
C ARG A 92 18.58 1.35 1.35
N MET A 93 18.54 2.18 0.32
CA MET A 93 19.65 2.39 -0.62
C MET A 93 20.84 3.13 -0.02
N ARG A 94 20.68 3.85 1.10
CA ARG A 94 21.82 4.47 1.83
C ARG A 94 22.95 3.48 2.16
N ASN A 95 22.64 2.20 2.30
CA ASN A 95 23.62 1.15 2.59
C ASN A 95 24.23 0.52 1.31
N TYR A 96 23.78 0.92 0.11
CA TYR A 96 24.17 0.35 -1.19
C TYR A 96 24.29 1.43 -2.28
N PRO A 97 25.21 2.41 -2.14
CA PRO A 97 25.37 3.49 -3.12
C PRO A 97 25.85 2.99 -4.49
N ASN A 98 25.49 3.72 -5.55
CA ASN A 98 25.94 3.42 -6.92
C ASN A 98 27.43 3.79 -7.09
N PRO A 99 28.28 2.95 -7.70
CA PRO A 99 29.62 3.38 -8.09
C PRO A 99 29.48 4.43 -9.21
N GLU A 100 30.22 5.54 -9.07
CA GLU A 100 30.35 6.61 -10.08
C GLU A 100 30.87 6.08 -11.42
#